data_AF-A0A0S2M332-F1
#
_entry.id   AF-A0A0S2M332-F1
#
_cell.length_a   1.000
_cell.length_b   1.000
_cell.length_c   1.000
_cell.angle_alpha   90.00
_cell.angle_beta   90.00
_cell.angle_gamma   90.00
#
_symmetry.space_group_name_H-M   'P 1'
#
loop_
_entity.id
_entity.type
_entity.pdbx_description
1 polymer ?
#
loop_
_entity_poly.entity_id
_entity_poly.type
_entity_poly.pdbx_seq_one_letter_code
_entity_poly.pdbx_strand_id
1 'polypeptide(L)'
;MTEDEVLENARFVRDHLLPSGWDTVVVDIAWYDPTARAHGYNEDAPVVLDAYGRQLPAQNRFPSAEGNTGFTAMANAIHAMGLRLGIHVMRGIPRKAVEQNLPVEGTAWTASQIANQGDTCSWNPDNFGLDHGHPGAQAYYDGQVAQFARWGVDFLKVDDMQAPYHDDEITAYATAIARSGRTMALSLSPGTNLPTTHLEHLRANANMWRISDDLWDRWDDVHAQFARLARWAPLQRAGGWADADMLPLGRIGLRAERGEPRDSRLTPAEQQTLLTLWVMGRSPLMMGGDLPSTDKATIERLANPALSRAPRHGNGQPRDHSGAQKSGEW
;
A
#
# COMPACT_ATOMS: atom_id res chain seq x y z
N MET A 1 -14.44 -4.99 2.83
CA MET A 1 -13.57 -5.53 3.89
C MET A 1 -13.96 -4.93 5.23
N THR A 2 -14.06 -5.76 6.25
CA THR A 2 -14.35 -5.41 7.66
C THR A 2 -13.17 -5.77 8.58
N GLU A 3 -13.19 -5.28 9.81
CA GLU A 3 -12.19 -5.60 10.83
C GLU A 3 -12.08 -7.11 11.11
N ASP A 4 -13.22 -7.80 11.23
CA ASP A 4 -13.22 -9.24 11.48
C ASP A 4 -12.51 -10.00 10.36
N GLU A 5 -12.76 -9.66 9.10
CA GLU A 5 -12.10 -10.27 7.94
C GLU A 5 -10.59 -10.03 7.95
N VAL A 6 -10.15 -8.82 8.34
CA VAL A 6 -8.72 -8.48 8.49
C VAL A 6 -8.09 -9.33 9.59
N LEU A 7 -8.74 -9.43 10.76
CA LEU A 7 -8.22 -10.19 11.90
C LEU A 7 -8.26 -11.70 11.66
N GLU A 8 -9.22 -12.22 10.89
CA GLU A 8 -9.24 -13.62 10.46
C GLU A 8 -8.08 -13.94 9.52
N ASN A 9 -7.84 -13.10 8.52
CA ASN A 9 -6.68 -13.25 7.65
C ASN A 9 -5.37 -13.11 8.44
N ALA A 10 -5.27 -12.19 9.40
CA ALA A 10 -4.10 -12.05 10.27
C ALA A 10 -3.84 -13.31 11.12
N ARG A 11 -4.88 -13.87 11.75
CA ARG A 11 -4.77 -15.15 12.49
C ARG A 11 -4.31 -16.27 11.57
N PHE A 12 -4.84 -16.32 10.35
CA PHE A 12 -4.44 -17.32 9.35
C PHE A 12 -2.96 -17.18 8.97
N VAL A 13 -2.50 -15.94 8.71
CA VAL A 13 -1.08 -15.68 8.42
C VAL A 13 -0.21 -16.15 9.58
N ARG A 14 -0.53 -15.76 10.82
CA ARG A 14 0.21 -16.19 12.02
C ARG A 14 0.34 -17.72 12.09
N ASP A 15 -0.76 -18.44 11.86
CA ASP A 15 -0.82 -19.89 12.08
C ASP A 15 -0.19 -20.69 10.94
N HIS A 16 -0.20 -20.17 9.71
CA HIS A 16 0.14 -20.96 8.51
C HIS A 16 1.27 -20.40 7.66
N LEU A 17 1.49 -19.08 7.66
CA LEU A 17 2.37 -18.42 6.69
C LEU A 17 3.52 -17.63 7.33
N LEU A 18 3.38 -17.20 8.59
CA LEU A 18 4.41 -16.48 9.34
C LEU A 18 5.74 -17.27 9.44
N PRO A 19 5.75 -18.60 9.69
CA PRO A 19 6.98 -19.38 9.66
C PRO A 19 7.71 -19.35 8.32
N SER A 20 6.99 -19.08 7.22
CA SER A 20 7.53 -18.97 5.86
C SER A 20 7.86 -17.53 5.45
N GLY A 21 7.68 -16.56 6.36
CA GLY A 21 8.13 -15.17 6.21
C GLY A 21 7.05 -14.16 5.83
N TRP A 22 5.77 -14.54 5.77
CA TRP A 22 4.67 -13.62 5.56
C TRP A 22 4.33 -12.91 6.88
N ASP A 23 4.54 -11.60 6.96
CA ASP A 23 4.49 -10.88 8.24
C ASP A 23 3.62 -9.61 8.21
N THR A 24 3.04 -9.25 7.06
CA THR A 24 2.36 -7.97 6.88
C THR A 24 0.92 -8.18 6.42
N VAL A 25 -0.03 -7.54 7.11
CA VAL A 25 -1.45 -7.53 6.77
C VAL A 25 -1.84 -6.11 6.39
N VAL A 26 -2.30 -5.91 5.15
CA VAL A 26 -2.57 -4.56 4.61
C VAL A 26 -4.07 -4.36 4.42
N VAL A 27 -4.60 -3.27 4.98
CA VAL A 27 -5.95 -2.79 4.72
C VAL A 27 -5.91 -1.91 3.48
N ASP A 28 -6.39 -2.43 2.34
CA ASP A 28 -6.40 -1.68 1.08
C ASP A 28 -7.50 -0.58 1.05
N ILE A 29 -7.67 0.08 -0.10
CA ILE A 29 -8.32 1.38 -0.30
C ILE A 29 -9.71 1.56 0.34
N ALA A 30 -10.05 2.83 0.58
CA ALA A 30 -11.37 3.30 0.97
C ALA A 30 -11.86 2.75 2.32
N TRP A 31 -10.97 2.38 3.24
CA TRP A 31 -11.33 2.03 4.63
C TRP A 31 -12.05 3.16 5.39
N TYR A 32 -11.92 4.39 4.90
CA TYR A 32 -12.59 5.59 5.38
C TYR A 32 -13.99 5.82 4.76
N ASP A 33 -14.42 5.02 3.78
CA ASP A 33 -15.77 5.12 3.20
C ASP A 33 -16.71 4.09 3.88
N PRO A 34 -17.71 4.51 4.67
CA PRO A 34 -18.69 3.63 5.29
C PRO A 34 -19.64 2.97 4.28
N THR A 35 -19.71 3.50 3.06
CA THR A 35 -20.57 3.05 1.96
C THR A 35 -19.82 2.30 0.86
N ALA A 36 -18.53 2.00 1.07
CA ALA A 36 -17.71 1.27 0.12
C ALA A 36 -18.39 -0.04 -0.31
N ARG A 37 -18.36 -0.32 -1.61
CA ARG A 37 -19.06 -1.45 -2.25
C ARG A 37 -18.18 -2.14 -3.28
N ALA A 38 -18.63 -3.29 -3.78
CA ALA A 38 -18.01 -3.93 -4.92
C ALA A 38 -18.25 -3.13 -6.22
N HIS A 39 -17.43 -3.41 -7.23
CA HIS A 39 -17.53 -2.84 -8.58
C HIS A 39 -17.32 -1.32 -8.63
N GLY A 40 -16.20 -0.88 -8.06
CA GLY A 40 -15.70 0.50 -8.17
C GLY A 40 -16.03 1.40 -6.97
N TYR A 41 -15.66 2.66 -7.11
CA TYR A 41 -15.75 3.68 -6.06
C TYR A 41 -17.07 4.47 -6.14
N ASN A 42 -17.48 5.05 -5.03
CA ASN A 42 -18.64 5.94 -4.98
C ASN A 42 -18.22 7.35 -5.43
N GLU A 43 -18.98 7.97 -6.33
CA GLU A 43 -18.67 9.34 -6.81
C GLU A 43 -18.69 10.36 -5.67
N ASP A 44 -19.67 10.25 -4.77
CA ASP A 44 -19.86 11.13 -3.62
C ASP A 44 -19.68 10.36 -2.29
N ALA A 45 -18.55 9.66 -2.15
CA ALA A 45 -18.24 8.97 -0.89
C ALA A 45 -18.29 9.97 0.29
N PRO A 46 -18.95 9.62 1.42
CA PRO A 46 -19.07 10.54 2.53
C PRO A 46 -17.73 10.79 3.25
N VAL A 47 -16.75 9.88 3.12
CA VAL A 47 -15.39 9.92 3.69
C VAL A 47 -15.36 10.34 5.17
N VAL A 48 -15.13 9.41 6.08
CA VAL A 48 -15.01 9.77 7.50
C VAL A 48 -13.72 10.55 7.74
N LEU A 49 -13.84 11.75 8.31
CA LEU A 49 -12.72 12.67 8.59
C LEU A 49 -12.66 13.01 10.08
N ASP A 50 -11.45 13.30 10.55
CA ASP A 50 -11.26 14.00 11.82
C ASP A 50 -11.47 15.52 11.67
N ALA A 51 -11.32 16.26 12.77
CA ALA A 51 -11.51 17.71 12.79
C ALA A 51 -10.49 18.50 11.95
N TYR A 52 -9.43 17.85 11.46
CA TYR A 52 -8.35 18.45 10.66
C TYR A 52 -8.36 17.93 9.21
N GLY A 53 -9.43 17.26 8.80
CA GLY A 53 -9.60 16.77 7.45
C GLY A 53 -8.74 15.56 7.11
N ARG A 54 -8.28 14.78 8.10
CA ARG A 54 -7.58 13.50 7.90
C ARG A 54 -8.57 12.35 7.95
N GLN A 55 -8.38 11.35 7.09
CA GLN A 55 -9.26 10.18 7.03
C GLN A 55 -9.23 9.37 8.34
N LEU A 56 -10.40 8.90 8.77
CA LEU A 56 -10.61 7.98 9.90
C LEU A 56 -11.29 6.68 9.42
N PRO A 57 -11.08 5.55 10.11
CA PRO A 57 -11.77 4.30 9.75
C PRO A 57 -13.27 4.43 9.88
N ALA A 58 -13.99 3.91 8.88
CA ALA A 58 -15.44 3.81 8.91
C ALA A 58 -15.87 2.83 10.02
N GLN A 59 -16.43 3.34 11.11
CA GLN A 59 -16.73 2.57 12.32
C GLN A 59 -17.72 1.42 12.10
N ASN A 60 -18.61 1.52 11.11
CA ASN A 60 -19.50 0.42 10.74
C ASN A 60 -18.76 -0.80 10.17
N ARG A 61 -17.54 -0.60 9.64
CA ARG A 61 -16.66 -1.64 9.12
C ARG A 61 -15.53 -1.98 10.08
N PHE A 62 -15.10 -1.02 10.89
CA PHE A 62 -14.04 -1.14 11.87
C PHE A 62 -14.51 -0.66 13.25
N PRO A 63 -15.33 -1.46 13.97
CA PRO A 63 -15.94 -1.03 15.23
C PRO A 63 -14.92 -0.66 16.32
N SER A 64 -13.71 -1.23 16.30
CA SER A 64 -12.67 -0.89 17.27
C SER A 64 -12.11 0.53 17.12
N ALA A 65 -12.43 1.21 16.02
CA ALA A 65 -12.10 2.62 15.79
C ALA A 65 -13.05 3.61 16.50
N GLU A 66 -14.02 3.11 17.27
CA GLU A 66 -14.89 3.93 18.12
C GLU A 66 -14.07 4.87 19.04
N GLY A 67 -14.58 6.08 19.25
CA GLY A 67 -13.91 7.07 20.10
C GLY A 67 -12.67 7.72 19.47
N ASN A 68 -12.56 7.73 18.13
CA ASN A 68 -11.45 8.32 17.38
C ASN A 68 -10.07 7.71 17.68
N THR A 69 -10.04 6.45 18.10
CA THR A 69 -8.80 5.67 18.28
C THR A 69 -8.20 5.21 16.95
N GLY A 70 -8.96 5.31 15.85
CA GLY A 70 -8.56 4.87 14.52
C GLY A 70 -8.16 3.40 14.51
N PHE A 71 -7.01 3.07 13.93
CA PHE A 71 -6.57 1.67 13.84
C PHE A 71 -5.75 1.17 15.04
N THR A 72 -5.58 1.94 16.11
CA THR A 72 -4.72 1.54 17.26
C THR A 72 -5.07 0.16 17.82
N ALA A 73 -6.37 -0.13 18.04
CA ALA A 73 -6.79 -1.42 18.60
C ALA A 73 -6.48 -2.60 17.66
N MET A 74 -6.80 -2.45 16.38
CA MET A 74 -6.51 -3.46 15.36
C MET A 74 -5.01 -3.65 15.15
N ALA A 75 -4.22 -2.57 15.13
CA ALA A 75 -2.76 -2.64 15.05
C ALA A 75 -2.17 -3.41 16.23
N ASN A 76 -2.60 -3.10 17.46
CA ASN A 76 -2.16 -3.82 18.66
C ASN A 76 -2.50 -5.32 18.59
N ALA A 77 -3.69 -5.67 18.10
CA ALA A 77 -4.09 -7.06 17.92
C ALA A 77 -3.20 -7.79 16.89
N ILE A 78 -2.89 -7.15 15.77
CA ILE A 78 -2.00 -7.69 14.73
C ILE A 78 -0.56 -7.81 15.25
N HIS A 79 -0.04 -6.79 15.94
CA HIS A 79 1.29 -6.80 16.56
C HIS A 79 1.43 -7.90 17.62
N ALA A 80 0.38 -8.16 18.41
CA ALA A 80 0.37 -9.25 19.38
C ALA A 80 0.47 -10.65 18.73
N MET A 81 0.17 -10.76 17.43
CA MET A 81 0.37 -11.99 16.64
C MET A 81 1.79 -12.08 16.05
N GLY A 82 2.65 -11.09 16.28
CA GLY A 82 3.97 -10.99 15.65
C GLY A 82 3.94 -10.52 14.20
N LEU A 83 2.82 -9.90 13.79
CA LEU A 83 2.61 -9.38 12.43
C LEU A 83 2.70 -7.85 12.42
N ARG A 84 2.67 -7.27 11.23
CA ARG A 84 2.72 -5.85 10.93
C ARG A 84 1.42 -5.39 10.29
N LEU A 85 0.95 -4.20 10.64
CA LEU A 85 -0.21 -3.58 10.01
C LEU A 85 0.23 -2.65 8.88
N GLY A 86 -0.36 -2.81 7.70
CA GLY A 86 -0.31 -1.83 6.64
C GLY A 86 -1.67 -1.21 6.34
N ILE A 87 -1.66 0.00 5.79
CA ILE A 87 -2.87 0.63 5.25
C ILE A 87 -2.59 1.26 3.88
N HIS A 88 -3.64 1.38 3.09
CA HIS A 88 -3.66 2.14 1.85
C HIS A 88 -4.06 3.60 2.09
N VAL A 89 -3.53 4.54 1.31
CA VAL A 89 -3.94 5.94 1.32
C VAL A 89 -3.96 6.47 -0.11
N MET A 90 -4.94 7.32 -0.45
CA MET A 90 -4.93 8.08 -1.70
C MET A 90 -4.03 9.32 -1.55
N ARG A 91 -3.24 9.65 -2.57
CA ARG A 91 -2.50 10.91 -2.64
C ARG A 91 -3.38 12.12 -2.32
N GLY A 92 -2.79 13.10 -1.64
CA GLY A 92 -3.35 14.43 -1.46
C GLY A 92 -4.29 14.56 -0.26
N ILE A 93 -5.31 15.40 -0.41
CA ILE A 93 -6.25 15.83 0.63
C ILE A 93 -7.70 15.55 0.22
N PRO A 94 -8.57 15.06 1.12
CA PRO A 94 -9.98 14.81 0.81
C PRO A 94 -10.69 16.03 0.24
N ARG A 95 -11.44 15.84 -0.84
CA ARG A 95 -12.31 16.90 -1.39
C ARG A 95 -13.31 17.40 -0.35
N LYS A 96 -13.83 16.50 0.47
CA LYS A 96 -14.71 16.83 1.61
C LYS A 96 -14.05 17.75 2.64
N ALA A 97 -12.76 17.59 2.91
CA ALA A 97 -12.02 18.49 3.79
C ALA A 97 -11.90 19.90 3.19
N VAL A 98 -11.68 19.98 1.87
CA VAL A 98 -11.60 21.23 1.11
C VAL A 98 -12.97 21.93 1.05
N GLU A 99 -14.04 21.20 0.74
CA GLU A 99 -15.43 21.70 0.72
C GLU A 99 -15.85 22.29 2.07
N GLN A 100 -15.52 21.60 3.16
CA GLN A 100 -15.80 22.05 4.53
C GLN A 100 -14.78 23.08 5.05
N ASN A 101 -13.73 23.32 4.27
CA ASN A 101 -12.62 24.20 4.59
C ASN A 101 -12.01 23.94 5.98
N LEU A 102 -11.78 22.66 6.30
CA LEU A 102 -11.28 22.22 7.60
C LEU A 102 -9.87 22.78 7.88
N PRO A 103 -9.52 23.03 9.15
CA PRO A 103 -8.20 23.54 9.52
C PRO A 103 -7.10 22.51 9.31
N VAL A 104 -5.90 22.96 8.97
CA VAL A 104 -4.69 22.12 8.93
C VAL A 104 -4.03 22.17 10.31
N GLU A 105 -3.96 21.02 10.98
CA GLU A 105 -3.46 20.89 12.36
C GLU A 105 -2.11 21.59 12.55
N GLY A 106 -1.97 22.37 13.63
CA GLY A 106 -0.72 23.05 13.98
C GLY A 106 -0.38 24.27 13.11
N THR A 107 -1.29 24.72 12.24
CA THR A 107 -1.08 25.90 11.38
C THR A 107 -2.25 26.89 11.46
N ALA A 108 -2.09 28.06 10.83
CA ALA A 108 -3.16 29.02 10.62
C ALA A 108 -3.95 28.78 9.31
N TRP A 109 -3.64 27.69 8.59
CA TRP A 109 -4.14 27.43 7.24
C TRP A 109 -5.31 26.46 7.23
N THR A 110 -6.05 26.46 6.13
CA THR A 110 -7.18 25.56 5.89
C THR A 110 -6.96 24.68 4.67
N ALA A 111 -7.74 23.60 4.57
CA ALA A 111 -7.69 22.64 3.48
C ALA A 111 -7.78 23.30 2.09
N SER A 112 -8.68 24.28 1.91
CA SER A 112 -8.83 24.96 0.61
C SER A 112 -7.64 25.83 0.21
N GLN A 113 -6.83 26.30 1.17
CA GLN A 113 -5.63 27.10 0.88
C GLN A 113 -4.45 26.26 0.42
N ILE A 114 -4.43 24.97 0.80
CA ILE A 114 -3.31 24.06 0.53
C ILE A 114 -3.61 23.05 -0.58
N ALA A 115 -4.85 22.99 -1.07
CA ALA A 115 -5.27 22.04 -2.08
C ALA A 115 -5.05 22.59 -3.50
N ASN A 116 -4.48 21.76 -4.37
CA ASN A 116 -4.46 21.98 -5.80
C ASN A 116 -5.71 21.33 -6.43
N GLN A 117 -6.82 22.07 -6.52
CA GLN A 117 -8.10 21.55 -7.02
C GLN A 117 -8.08 21.17 -8.51
N GLY A 118 -7.08 21.61 -9.27
CA GLY A 118 -6.86 21.19 -10.65
C GLY A 118 -6.15 19.84 -10.77
N ASP A 119 -5.55 19.36 -9.68
CA ASP A 119 -4.84 18.10 -9.61
C ASP A 119 -5.74 17.03 -8.98
N THR A 120 -6.11 16.04 -9.79
CA THR A 120 -7.11 15.03 -9.44
C THR A 120 -6.68 13.65 -9.91
N CYS A 121 -7.16 12.63 -9.20
CA CYS A 121 -7.05 11.25 -9.66
C CYS A 121 -8.10 10.96 -10.73
N SER A 122 -7.70 10.29 -11.81
CA SER A 122 -8.58 10.00 -12.96
C SER A 122 -9.57 8.86 -12.73
N TRP A 123 -9.34 8.03 -11.72
CA TRP A 123 -10.11 6.80 -11.46
C TRP A 123 -10.74 6.75 -10.05
N ASN A 124 -10.39 7.69 -9.16
CA ASN A 124 -11.00 7.83 -7.84
C ASN A 124 -11.27 9.32 -7.53
N PRO A 125 -12.46 9.66 -7.01
CA PRO A 125 -12.87 11.05 -6.81
C PRO A 125 -12.57 11.61 -5.41
N ASP A 126 -11.95 10.85 -4.51
CA ASP A 126 -11.95 11.17 -3.08
C ASP A 126 -11.10 12.40 -2.72
N ASN A 127 -10.00 12.62 -3.45
CA ASN A 127 -8.99 13.61 -3.11
C ASN A 127 -8.72 14.63 -4.24
N PHE A 128 -8.14 15.76 -3.83
CA PHE A 128 -7.34 16.65 -4.66
C PHE A 128 -5.86 16.49 -4.30
N GLY A 129 -4.96 16.84 -5.22
CA GLY A 129 -3.54 17.01 -4.92
C GLY A 129 -3.29 18.16 -3.93
N LEU A 130 -2.10 18.18 -3.35
CA LEU A 130 -1.63 19.30 -2.51
C LEU A 130 -0.80 20.31 -3.32
N ASP A 131 -0.93 21.59 -3.00
CA ASP A 131 -0.04 22.64 -3.51
C ASP A 131 1.24 22.68 -2.68
N HIS A 132 2.27 21.96 -3.13
CA HIS A 132 3.59 21.92 -2.48
C HIS A 132 4.36 23.24 -2.53
N GLY A 133 3.87 24.26 -3.23
CA GLY A 133 4.34 25.64 -3.11
C GLY A 133 3.88 26.32 -1.81
N HIS A 134 2.83 25.81 -1.17
CA HIS A 134 2.27 26.34 0.07
C HIS A 134 2.81 25.58 1.30
N PRO A 135 3.35 26.27 2.33
CA PRO A 135 3.97 25.59 3.48
C PRO A 135 3.00 24.70 4.29
N GLY A 136 1.70 24.94 4.18
CA GLY A 136 0.66 24.10 4.80
C GLY A 136 0.51 22.70 4.17
N ALA A 137 0.98 22.48 2.94
CA ALA A 137 0.91 21.17 2.28
C ALA A 137 1.73 20.10 3.04
N GLN A 138 3.01 20.39 3.32
CA GLN A 138 3.84 19.47 4.10
C GLN A 138 3.28 19.29 5.53
N ALA A 139 2.76 20.34 6.15
CA ALA A 139 2.16 20.24 7.48
C ALA A 139 0.96 19.28 7.52
N TYR A 140 0.15 19.26 6.46
CA TYR A 140 -0.96 18.31 6.35
C TYR A 140 -0.46 16.86 6.28
N TYR A 141 0.53 16.55 5.43
CA TYR A 141 1.11 15.21 5.40
C TYR A 141 1.83 14.82 6.70
N ASP A 142 2.58 15.74 7.32
CA ASP A 142 3.21 15.51 8.62
C ASP A 142 2.13 15.11 9.66
N GLY A 143 0.99 15.82 9.67
CA GLY A 143 -0.15 15.50 10.52
C GLY A 143 -0.82 14.17 10.20
N GLN A 144 -1.02 13.85 8.91
CA GLN A 144 -1.62 12.59 8.47
C GLN A 144 -0.74 11.39 8.81
N VAL A 145 0.55 11.45 8.52
CA VAL A 145 1.47 10.35 8.80
C VAL A 145 1.76 10.22 10.30
N ALA A 146 1.79 11.32 11.07
CA ALA A 146 1.84 11.25 12.52
C ALA A 146 0.61 10.55 13.13
N GLN A 147 -0.57 10.70 12.53
CA GLN A 147 -1.76 9.94 12.92
C GLN A 147 -1.56 8.43 12.70
N PHE A 148 -1.05 8.02 11.54
CA PHE A 148 -0.76 6.61 11.26
C PHE A 148 0.31 6.03 12.19
N ALA A 149 1.32 6.84 12.54
CA ALA A 149 2.31 6.47 13.54
C ALA A 149 1.70 6.23 14.93
N ARG A 150 0.76 7.08 15.37
CA ARG A 150 0.00 6.89 16.63
C ARG A 150 -0.86 5.63 16.61
N TRP A 151 -1.39 5.25 15.45
CA TRP A 151 -2.12 3.99 15.30
C TRP A 151 -1.23 2.76 15.31
N GLY A 152 0.08 2.91 15.11
CA GLY A 152 0.99 1.77 15.03
C GLY A 152 1.09 1.16 13.63
N VAL A 153 0.78 1.90 12.57
CA VAL A 153 0.96 1.44 11.19
C VAL A 153 2.44 1.20 10.89
N ASP A 154 2.76 0.12 10.18
CA ASP A 154 4.14 -0.28 9.81
C ASP A 154 4.41 -0.19 8.30
N PHE A 155 3.36 -0.05 7.50
CA PHE A 155 3.42 -0.10 6.04
C PHE A 155 2.35 0.82 5.44
N LEU A 156 2.74 1.66 4.49
CA LEU A 156 1.86 2.58 3.78
C LEU A 156 1.93 2.26 2.30
N LYS A 157 0.81 1.91 1.68
CA LYS A 157 0.64 1.90 0.23
C LYS A 157 -0.05 3.19 -0.18
N VAL A 158 0.61 4.02 -0.98
CA VAL A 158 0.05 5.31 -1.41
C VAL A 158 -0.22 5.28 -2.91
N ASP A 159 -1.49 5.38 -3.25
CA ASP A 159 -1.98 5.34 -4.62
C ASP A 159 -2.05 6.74 -5.25
N ASP A 160 -2.24 6.75 -6.58
CA ASP A 160 -2.26 7.95 -7.42
C ASP A 160 -0.92 8.70 -7.43
N MET A 161 0.19 8.00 -7.22
CA MET A 161 1.52 8.61 -7.09
C MET A 161 2.38 8.55 -8.37
N GLN A 162 2.16 7.56 -9.26
CA GLN A 162 3.12 7.27 -10.34
C GLN A 162 2.57 7.30 -11.77
N ALA A 163 1.26 7.48 -11.95
CA ALA A 163 0.63 7.56 -13.26
C ALA A 163 -0.47 8.65 -13.30
N PRO A 164 -0.11 9.95 -13.42
CA PRO A 164 1.24 10.48 -13.70
C PRO A 164 2.19 10.48 -12.49
N TYR A 165 3.48 10.70 -12.73
CA TYR A 165 4.49 10.66 -11.68
C TYR A 165 4.52 11.97 -10.89
N HIS A 166 4.17 11.92 -9.60
CA HIS A 166 4.10 13.06 -8.69
C HIS A 166 5.32 13.09 -7.75
N ASP A 167 6.44 13.66 -8.23
CA ASP A 167 7.71 13.65 -7.49
C ASP A 167 7.68 14.43 -6.17
N ASP A 168 6.97 15.55 -6.16
CA ASP A 168 6.76 16.42 -4.99
C ASP A 168 5.93 15.72 -3.91
N GLU A 169 4.82 15.09 -4.29
CA GLU A 169 3.94 14.32 -3.41
C GLU A 169 4.68 13.13 -2.79
N ILE A 170 5.44 12.37 -3.60
CA ILE A 170 6.26 11.26 -3.14
C ILE A 170 7.32 11.72 -2.11
N THR A 171 8.03 12.81 -2.42
CA THR A 171 9.08 13.36 -1.52
C THR A 171 8.48 13.90 -0.23
N ALA A 172 7.34 14.58 -0.30
CA ALA A 172 6.65 15.13 0.86
C ALA A 172 6.15 14.02 1.80
N TYR A 173 5.61 12.93 1.23
CA TYR A 173 5.16 11.77 2.00
C TYR A 173 6.32 11.04 2.68
N ALA A 174 7.44 10.84 1.97
CA ALA A 174 8.66 10.27 2.54
C ALA A 174 9.22 11.13 3.69
N THR A 175 9.18 12.45 3.52
CA THR A 175 9.57 13.42 4.56
C THR A 175 8.67 13.31 5.80
N ALA A 176 7.35 13.19 5.60
CA ALA A 176 6.40 13.03 6.68
C ALA A 176 6.62 11.71 7.46
N ILE A 177 6.92 10.61 6.76
CA ILE A 177 7.31 9.33 7.39
C ILE A 177 8.57 9.52 8.24
N ALA A 178 9.62 10.16 7.70
CA ALA A 178 10.86 10.41 8.44
C ALA A 178 10.64 11.26 9.70
N ARG A 179 9.70 12.21 9.68
CA ARG A 179 9.35 13.08 10.82
C ARG A 179 8.40 12.46 11.84
N SER A 180 7.67 11.41 11.46
CA SER A 180 6.63 10.80 12.30
C SER A 180 7.14 10.12 13.58
N GLY A 181 8.45 9.81 13.64
CA GLY A 181 9.05 9.06 14.74
C GLY A 181 8.77 7.55 14.71
N ARG A 182 8.06 7.04 13.70
CA ARG A 182 7.83 5.60 13.47
C ARG A 182 8.36 5.17 12.12
N THR A 183 9.09 4.06 12.09
CA THR A 183 9.49 3.43 10.82
C THR A 183 8.28 2.81 10.14
N MET A 184 7.97 3.30 8.93
CA MET A 184 6.91 2.76 8.08
C MET A 184 7.50 2.48 6.69
N ALA A 185 7.23 1.30 6.15
CA ALA A 185 7.61 1.00 4.77
C ALA A 185 6.69 1.74 3.81
N LEU A 186 7.24 2.38 2.78
CA LEU A 186 6.47 3.12 1.77
C LEU A 186 6.40 2.33 0.45
N SER A 187 5.18 2.02 0.02
CA SER A 187 4.82 1.44 -1.27
C SER A 187 4.10 2.46 -2.13
N LEU A 188 4.52 2.60 -3.39
CA LEU A 188 3.94 3.56 -4.34
C LEU A 188 3.15 2.83 -5.43
N SER A 189 2.01 3.41 -5.82
CA SER A 189 1.07 2.80 -6.74
C SER A 189 0.16 3.87 -7.40
N PRO A 190 -0.59 3.55 -8.46
CA PRO A 190 -0.39 2.40 -9.35
C PRO A 190 0.89 2.58 -10.20
N GLY A 191 1.16 1.62 -11.08
CA GLY A 191 2.08 1.79 -12.20
C GLY A 191 1.30 1.72 -13.52
N THR A 192 1.95 1.96 -14.67
CA THR A 192 1.39 1.60 -16.00
C THR A 192 2.50 1.45 -17.02
N ASN A 193 3.50 2.34 -16.98
CA ASN A 193 4.70 2.31 -17.82
C ASN A 193 5.87 3.03 -17.12
N LEU A 194 6.09 2.77 -15.83
CA LEU A 194 7.05 3.50 -15.01
C LEU A 194 8.47 3.44 -15.64
N PRO A 195 9.04 4.58 -16.08
CA PRO A 195 10.37 4.58 -16.68
C PRO A 195 11.43 4.50 -15.59
N THR A 196 12.53 3.80 -15.90
CA THR A 196 13.67 3.67 -14.98
C THR A 196 14.43 4.98 -14.76
N THR A 197 14.09 6.06 -15.46
CA THR A 197 14.65 7.40 -15.25
C THR A 197 14.31 7.96 -13.86
N HIS A 198 13.25 7.49 -13.22
CA HIS A 198 12.89 7.88 -11.85
C HIS A 198 13.59 7.04 -10.77
N LEU A 199 14.42 6.07 -11.14
CA LEU A 199 14.97 5.06 -10.22
C LEU A 199 15.64 5.68 -8.97
N GLU A 200 16.48 6.71 -9.14
CA GLU A 200 17.19 7.31 -8.01
C GLU A 200 16.24 8.06 -7.06
N HIS A 201 15.21 8.72 -7.61
CA HIS A 201 14.18 9.37 -6.80
C HIS A 201 13.34 8.34 -6.01
N LEU A 202 12.92 7.27 -6.67
CA LEU A 202 12.19 6.17 -6.05
C LEU A 202 13.01 5.52 -4.92
N ARG A 203 14.28 5.28 -5.16
CA ARG A 203 15.24 4.72 -4.18
C ARG A 203 15.51 5.61 -2.98
N ALA A 204 15.37 6.93 -3.14
CA ALA A 204 15.54 7.89 -2.06
C ALA A 204 14.28 8.01 -1.19
N ASN A 205 13.10 7.80 -1.78
CA ASN A 205 11.82 8.14 -1.15
C ASN A 205 10.90 6.96 -0.85
N ALA A 206 11.11 5.77 -1.41
CA ALA A 206 10.20 4.64 -1.22
C ALA A 206 10.94 3.30 -1.05
N ASN A 207 10.24 2.33 -0.44
CA ASN A 207 10.75 0.97 -0.27
C ASN A 207 10.32 0.04 -1.40
N MET A 208 9.16 0.29 -2.01
CA MET A 208 8.75 -0.40 -3.22
C MET A 208 7.84 0.47 -4.09
N TRP A 209 7.74 0.13 -5.37
CA TRP A 209 6.95 0.89 -6.34
C TRP A 209 6.41 -0.01 -7.45
N ARG A 210 5.11 0.11 -7.73
CA ARG A 210 4.42 -0.65 -8.78
C ARG A 210 5.02 -0.35 -10.16
N ILE A 211 5.39 -1.41 -10.89
CA ILE A 211 5.92 -1.32 -12.27
C ILE A 211 4.88 -1.62 -13.35
N SER A 212 3.66 -1.97 -12.94
CA SER A 212 2.53 -2.27 -13.83
C SER A 212 1.26 -1.63 -13.31
N ASP A 213 0.27 -1.54 -14.21
CA ASP A 213 -1.13 -1.42 -13.83
C ASP A 213 -1.59 -2.68 -13.07
N ASP A 214 -2.81 -2.65 -12.53
CA ASP A 214 -3.34 -3.67 -11.64
C ASP A 214 -3.32 -5.06 -12.27
N LEU A 215 -2.68 -5.99 -11.57
CA LEU A 215 -2.52 -7.37 -11.98
C LEU A 215 -3.69 -8.22 -11.47
N TRP A 216 -4.33 -8.95 -12.40
CA TRP A 216 -5.40 -9.88 -12.08
C TRP A 216 -5.05 -11.30 -12.53
N ASP A 217 -5.94 -12.24 -12.22
CA ASP A 217 -5.85 -13.67 -12.56
C ASP A 217 -6.09 -13.94 -14.05
N ARG A 218 -5.37 -13.24 -14.92
CA ARG A 218 -5.36 -13.43 -16.38
C ARG A 218 -3.95 -13.74 -16.82
N TRP A 219 -3.78 -14.74 -17.68
CA TRP A 219 -2.45 -15.09 -18.18
C TRP A 219 -1.74 -13.90 -18.84
N ASP A 220 -2.46 -13.08 -19.60
CA ASP A 220 -1.89 -11.89 -20.25
C ASP A 220 -1.27 -10.90 -19.25
N ASP A 221 -1.86 -10.75 -18.06
CA ASP A 221 -1.32 -9.88 -17.00
C ASP A 221 -0.02 -10.45 -16.45
N VAL A 222 0.02 -11.76 -16.18
CA VAL A 222 1.22 -12.47 -15.72
C VAL A 222 2.32 -12.46 -16.78
N HIS A 223 1.97 -12.75 -18.03
CA HIS A 223 2.89 -12.78 -19.16
C HIS A 223 3.53 -11.40 -19.39
N ALA A 224 2.76 -10.31 -19.28
CA ALA A 224 3.28 -8.96 -19.41
C ALA A 224 4.33 -8.62 -18.33
N GLN A 225 4.30 -9.27 -17.15
CA GLN A 225 5.30 -9.05 -16.10
C GLN A 225 6.70 -9.55 -16.48
N PHE A 226 6.85 -10.52 -17.39
CA PHE A 226 8.17 -11.01 -17.78
C PHE A 226 9.06 -9.88 -18.33
N ALA A 227 8.55 -9.07 -19.25
CA ALA A 227 9.30 -7.96 -19.83
C ALA A 227 9.52 -6.81 -18.83
N ARG A 228 8.56 -6.59 -17.91
CA ARG A 228 8.67 -5.57 -16.86
C ARG A 228 9.72 -5.96 -15.84
N LEU A 229 9.66 -7.16 -15.29
CA LEU A 229 10.63 -7.66 -14.33
C LEU A 229 12.01 -7.87 -14.96
N ALA A 230 12.13 -8.28 -16.23
CA ALA A 230 13.43 -8.34 -16.89
C ALA A 230 14.13 -6.97 -16.94
N ARG A 231 13.36 -5.88 -17.08
CA ARG A 231 13.87 -4.50 -17.07
C ARG A 231 14.30 -4.05 -15.67
N TRP A 232 13.53 -4.43 -14.65
CA TRP A 232 13.70 -3.91 -13.29
C TRP A 232 14.55 -4.81 -12.37
N ALA A 233 14.58 -6.13 -12.59
CA ALA A 233 15.30 -7.09 -11.75
C ALA A 233 16.79 -6.76 -11.56
N PRO A 234 17.54 -6.30 -12.60
CA PRO A 234 18.93 -5.88 -12.41
C PRO A 234 19.12 -4.65 -11.51
N LEU A 235 18.05 -3.90 -11.25
CA LEU A 235 18.06 -2.65 -10.48
C LEU A 235 17.58 -2.85 -9.04
N GLN A 236 17.15 -4.05 -8.66
CA GLN A 236 16.66 -4.37 -7.33
C GLN A 236 17.78 -4.29 -6.29
N ARG A 237 17.52 -3.63 -5.15
CA ARG A 237 18.46 -3.58 -4.03
C ARG A 237 17.74 -3.67 -2.69
N ALA A 238 18.47 -4.01 -1.64
CA ALA A 238 17.94 -3.97 -0.28
C ALA A 238 17.29 -2.61 0.00
N GLY A 239 15.99 -2.63 0.33
CA GLY A 239 15.21 -1.43 0.66
C GLY A 239 14.68 -0.63 -0.53
N GLY A 240 14.83 -1.09 -1.77
CA GLY A 240 14.24 -0.46 -2.96
C GLY A 240 13.82 -1.50 -3.99
N TRP A 241 12.51 -1.78 -4.05
CA TRP A 241 11.95 -2.92 -4.77
C TRP A 241 10.95 -2.51 -5.86
N ALA A 242 11.24 -2.87 -7.11
CA ALA A 242 10.21 -2.86 -8.15
C ALA A 242 9.15 -3.93 -7.83
N ASP A 243 7.89 -3.50 -7.79
CA ASP A 243 6.74 -4.29 -7.38
C ASP A 243 5.89 -4.69 -8.59
N ALA A 244 5.82 -6.00 -8.85
CA ALA A 244 5.01 -6.59 -9.91
C ALA A 244 3.52 -6.79 -9.52
N ASP A 245 3.12 -6.19 -8.39
CA ASP A 245 1.77 -6.18 -7.81
C ASP A 245 1.41 -7.45 -7.02
N MET A 246 0.24 -7.38 -6.37
CA MET A 246 -0.32 -8.43 -5.53
C MET A 246 -0.57 -9.73 -6.31
N LEU A 247 -0.51 -10.85 -5.59
CA LEU A 247 -0.73 -12.20 -6.13
C LEU A 247 -2.23 -12.51 -6.15
N PRO A 248 -2.86 -12.67 -7.34
CA PRO A 248 -4.30 -12.92 -7.46
C PRO A 248 -4.57 -14.42 -7.34
N LEU A 249 -4.14 -15.01 -6.22
CA LEU A 249 -4.21 -16.44 -5.93
C LEU A 249 -5.35 -16.74 -4.94
N GLY A 250 -5.76 -18.01 -4.86
CA GLY A 250 -6.76 -18.45 -3.89
C GLY A 250 -8.15 -17.89 -4.15
N ARG A 251 -8.92 -17.65 -3.09
CA ARG A 251 -10.28 -17.12 -3.17
C ARG A 251 -10.27 -15.60 -3.31
N ILE A 252 -10.66 -15.08 -4.47
CA ILE A 252 -10.64 -13.65 -4.79
C ILE A 252 -12.01 -13.15 -5.24
N GLY A 253 -12.16 -11.83 -5.39
CA GLY A 253 -13.36 -11.24 -5.99
C GLY A 253 -14.61 -11.29 -5.10
N LEU A 254 -14.48 -11.61 -3.80
CA LEU A 254 -15.63 -11.69 -2.88
C LEU A 254 -16.46 -10.41 -2.90
N ARG A 255 -15.77 -9.26 -2.80
CA ARG A 255 -16.31 -7.89 -2.94
C ARG A 255 -15.20 -6.99 -3.48
N ALA A 256 -14.85 -7.15 -4.75
CA ALA A 256 -13.72 -6.47 -5.39
C ALA A 256 -14.16 -5.40 -6.40
N GLU A 257 -13.21 -4.59 -6.88
CA GLU A 257 -13.41 -3.70 -8.01
C GLU A 257 -13.75 -4.48 -9.29
N ARG A 258 -13.08 -5.62 -9.52
CA ARG A 258 -13.18 -6.40 -10.77
C ARG A 258 -13.63 -7.85 -10.56
N GLY A 259 -14.67 -8.21 -11.31
CA GLY A 259 -15.19 -9.57 -11.39
C GLY A 259 -16.00 -10.00 -10.16
N GLU A 260 -16.40 -11.27 -10.18
CA GLU A 260 -17.25 -11.91 -9.17
C GLU A 260 -16.46 -12.86 -8.26
N PRO A 261 -17.06 -13.31 -7.13
CA PRO A 261 -16.44 -14.27 -6.22
C PRO A 261 -16.01 -15.55 -6.93
N ARG A 262 -14.71 -15.86 -6.88
CA ARG A 262 -14.13 -16.99 -7.60
C ARG A 262 -12.84 -17.47 -6.95
N ASP A 263 -12.43 -18.67 -7.32
CA ASP A 263 -11.05 -19.08 -7.16
C ASP A 263 -10.24 -18.48 -8.31
N SER A 264 -8.96 -18.20 -8.08
CA SER A 264 -8.05 -17.71 -9.12
C SER A 264 -8.18 -18.53 -10.41
N ARG A 265 -8.36 -17.83 -11.54
CA ARG A 265 -8.45 -18.49 -12.86
C ARG A 265 -7.11 -18.99 -13.38
N LEU A 266 -6.01 -18.67 -12.70
CA LEU A 266 -4.69 -19.19 -13.06
C LEU A 266 -4.63 -20.69 -12.78
N THR A 267 -4.25 -21.46 -13.80
CA THR A 267 -3.95 -22.89 -13.65
C THR A 267 -2.78 -23.09 -12.68
N PRO A 268 -2.62 -24.29 -12.09
CA PRO A 268 -1.50 -24.56 -11.19
C PRO A 268 -0.11 -24.25 -11.79
N ALA A 269 0.07 -24.45 -13.11
CA ALA A 269 1.31 -24.13 -13.81
C ALA A 269 1.53 -22.61 -13.91
N GLU A 270 0.48 -21.84 -14.18
CA GLU A 270 0.54 -20.38 -14.21
C GLU A 270 0.78 -19.79 -12.81
N GLN A 271 0.15 -20.34 -11.77
CA GLN A 271 0.42 -19.94 -10.38
C GLN A 271 1.88 -20.18 -9.99
N GLN A 272 2.43 -21.35 -10.33
CA GLN A 272 3.84 -21.66 -10.08
C GLN A 272 4.77 -20.75 -10.90
N THR A 273 4.39 -20.43 -12.15
CA THR A 273 5.15 -19.52 -13.02
C THR A 273 5.18 -18.11 -12.43
N LEU A 274 4.03 -17.60 -11.98
CA LEU A 274 3.89 -16.32 -11.29
C LEU A 274 4.78 -16.27 -10.04
N LEU A 275 4.65 -17.24 -9.12
CA LEU A 275 5.47 -17.26 -7.90
C LEU A 275 6.97 -17.33 -8.20
N THR A 276 7.36 -18.16 -9.19
CA THR A 276 8.77 -18.29 -9.60
C THR A 276 9.31 -16.97 -10.15
N LEU A 277 8.53 -16.29 -11.00
CA LEU A 277 8.90 -15.02 -11.60
C LEU A 277 9.03 -13.91 -10.54
N TRP A 278 8.11 -13.82 -9.58
CA TRP A 278 8.18 -12.83 -8.50
C TRP A 278 9.40 -13.06 -7.61
N VAL A 279 9.69 -14.31 -7.24
CA VAL A 279 10.87 -14.64 -6.42
C VAL A 279 12.16 -14.32 -7.18
N MET A 280 12.28 -14.74 -8.43
CA MET A 280 13.48 -14.46 -9.25
C MET A 280 13.67 -12.97 -9.51
N GLY A 281 12.59 -12.25 -9.79
CA GLY A 281 12.57 -10.81 -10.03
C GLY A 281 12.68 -9.98 -8.75
N ARG A 282 12.70 -10.62 -7.58
CA ARG A 282 12.72 -9.97 -6.26
C ARG A 282 11.57 -8.95 -6.13
N SER A 283 10.37 -9.32 -6.55
CA SER A 283 9.16 -8.54 -6.28
C SER A 283 8.72 -8.77 -4.83
N PRO A 284 8.13 -7.77 -4.15
CA PRO A 284 7.35 -8.02 -2.94
C PRO A 284 6.28 -9.09 -3.21
N LEU A 285 5.97 -9.89 -2.18
CA LEU A 285 4.90 -10.88 -2.23
C LEU A 285 3.76 -10.42 -1.32
N MET A 286 2.64 -10.04 -1.92
CA MET A 286 1.41 -9.66 -1.22
C MET A 286 0.27 -10.53 -1.71
N MET A 287 -0.29 -11.38 -0.84
CA MET A 287 -1.39 -12.27 -1.21
C MET A 287 -2.70 -11.49 -1.28
N GLY A 288 -3.42 -11.56 -2.41
CA GLY A 288 -4.66 -10.81 -2.63
C GLY A 288 -5.96 -11.58 -2.37
N GLY A 289 -5.87 -12.89 -2.13
CA GLY A 289 -7.03 -13.73 -1.82
C GLY A 289 -7.36 -13.80 -0.34
N ASP A 290 -8.63 -14.11 -0.04
CA ASP A 290 -9.08 -14.43 1.30
C ASP A 290 -8.48 -15.77 1.75
N LEU A 291 -7.54 -15.71 2.69
CA LEU A 291 -6.77 -16.87 3.13
C LEU A 291 -7.64 -17.95 3.81
N PRO A 292 -8.59 -17.62 4.71
CA PRO A 292 -9.43 -18.63 5.36
C PRO A 292 -10.27 -19.46 4.39
N SER A 293 -10.73 -18.88 3.27
CA SER A 293 -11.51 -19.60 2.24
C SER A 293 -10.69 -20.08 1.05
N THR A 294 -9.37 -19.87 1.05
CA THR A 294 -8.47 -20.36 0.00
C THR A 294 -8.19 -21.86 0.16
N ASP A 295 -8.12 -22.57 -0.97
CA ASP A 295 -7.88 -24.01 -0.97
C ASP A 295 -6.51 -24.40 -0.38
N LYS A 296 -6.44 -25.59 0.21
CA LYS A 296 -5.24 -26.10 0.87
C LYS A 296 -4.02 -26.16 -0.05
N ALA A 297 -4.18 -26.50 -1.33
CA ALA A 297 -3.05 -26.64 -2.24
C ALA A 297 -2.41 -25.27 -2.52
N THR A 298 -3.21 -24.21 -2.63
CA THR A 298 -2.71 -22.84 -2.72
C THR A 298 -1.98 -22.43 -1.44
N ILE A 299 -2.54 -22.71 -0.25
CA ILE A 299 -1.86 -22.40 1.02
C ILE A 299 -0.52 -23.14 1.15
N GLU A 300 -0.45 -24.42 0.77
CA GLU A 300 0.81 -25.19 0.76
C GLU A 300 1.86 -24.58 -0.19
N ARG A 301 1.45 -24.03 -1.34
CA ARG A 301 2.37 -23.27 -2.23
C ARG A 301 2.89 -22.01 -1.55
N LEU A 302 2.03 -21.24 -0.89
CA LEU A 302 2.40 -20.00 -0.20
C LEU A 302 3.28 -20.26 1.04
N ALA A 303 3.09 -21.42 1.70
CA ALA A 303 3.91 -21.84 2.83
C ALA A 303 5.29 -22.40 2.40
N ASN A 304 5.57 -22.51 1.10
CA ASN A 304 6.85 -23.05 0.62
C ASN A 304 8.03 -22.17 1.08
N PRO A 305 9.00 -22.70 1.85
CA PRO A 305 10.14 -21.93 2.33
C PRO A 305 11.00 -21.30 1.23
N ALA A 306 10.93 -21.79 -0.01
CA ALA A 306 11.61 -21.15 -1.14
C ALA A 306 11.11 -19.71 -1.38
N LEU A 307 9.85 -19.41 -1.04
CA LEU A 307 9.29 -18.05 -1.15
C LEU A 307 9.90 -17.08 -0.13
N SER A 308 10.43 -17.57 0.99
CA SER A 308 11.09 -16.73 1.99
C SER A 308 12.38 -16.08 1.48
N ARG A 309 12.84 -16.46 0.29
CA ARG A 309 13.97 -15.86 -0.44
C ARG A 309 13.57 -14.58 -1.18
N ALA A 310 12.28 -14.32 -1.34
CA ALA A 310 11.80 -13.04 -1.82
C ALA A 310 12.20 -11.91 -0.86
N PRO A 311 12.33 -10.68 -1.34
CA PRO A 311 12.72 -9.55 -0.51
C PRO A 311 11.84 -9.36 0.71
N ARG A 312 12.48 -8.94 1.79
CA ARG A 312 11.80 -8.42 2.96
C ARG A 312 11.96 -6.91 2.98
N HIS A 313 10.93 -6.20 3.44
CA HIS A 313 11.06 -4.78 3.76
C HIS A 313 11.84 -4.65 5.08
N GLY A 314 13.16 -4.74 4.99
CA GLY A 314 14.05 -4.46 6.12
C GLY A 314 14.01 -2.98 6.48
N ASN A 315 14.15 -2.67 7.78
CA ASN A 315 14.09 -1.33 8.39
C ASN A 315 15.25 -0.37 8.00
N GLY A 316 15.82 -0.53 6.81
CA GLY A 316 16.89 0.33 6.32
C GLY A 316 16.33 1.68 5.89
N GLN A 317 16.51 2.71 6.71
CA GLN A 317 16.61 4.10 6.23
C GLN A 317 17.58 4.13 5.03
N PRO A 318 17.34 4.94 3.98
CA PRO A 318 18.34 5.18 2.94
C PRO A 318 19.61 5.67 3.63
N ARG A 319 20.66 4.84 3.64
CA ARG A 319 21.94 5.24 4.24
C ARG A 319 22.54 6.34 3.36
N ASP A 320 22.91 7.44 4.00
CA ASP A 320 23.84 8.43 3.45
C ASP A 320 25.12 7.71 3.00
N HIS A 321 25.42 7.76 1.70
CA HIS A 321 26.57 7.10 1.10
C HIS A 321 27.76 8.05 1.04
N SER A 322 28.33 8.36 2.20
CA SER A 322 29.75 8.74 2.31
C SER A 322 30.55 7.52 2.82
N GLY A 323 30.86 6.58 1.94
CA GLY A 323 31.64 5.40 2.35
C GLY A 323 31.90 4.38 1.25
N ALA A 324 33.04 4.58 0.56
CA ALA A 324 33.85 3.64 -0.21
C ALA A 324 33.26 2.27 -0.63
N GLN A 325 33.20 2.08 -1.94
CA GLN A 325 33.18 0.78 -2.62
C GLN A 325 34.23 -0.20 -2.02
N LYS A 326 33.78 -1.41 -1.69
CA LYS A 326 34.61 -2.61 -1.87
C LYS A 326 33.80 -3.67 -2.59
N SER A 327 34.30 -3.99 -3.77
CA SER A 327 33.98 -5.14 -4.61
C SER A 327 34.01 -6.45 -3.84
N GLY A 328 33.03 -7.33 -4.09
CA GLY A 328 33.03 -8.71 -3.61
C GLY A 328 31.82 -9.48 -4.13
N GLU A 329 32.07 -10.24 -5.20
CA GLU A 329 31.38 -11.42 -5.75
C GLU A 329 30.02 -11.89 -5.17
N TRP A 330 29.08 -12.06 -6.12
CA TRP A 330 27.74 -12.70 -6.14
C TRP A 330 26.56 -11.98 -5.47
#